data_AF-A0A430HFW9-F1
#
_entry.id   AF-A0A430HFW9-F1
#
_cell.length_a   1.000
_cell.length_b   1.000
_cell.length_c   1.000
_cell.angle_alpha   90.00
_cell.angle_beta   90.00
_cell.angle_gamma   90.00
#
_symmetry.space_group_name_H-M   'P 1'
#
loop_
_entity.id
_entity.type
_entity.pdbx_description
1 polymer ?
#
loop_
_entity_poly.entity_id
_entity_poly.type
_entity_poly.pdbx_seq_one_letter_code
_entity_poly.pdbx_strand_id
1 'polypeptide(L)'
;MALDSVNTVNATSNSSVNQQDFLRILLTQLNSQNPLKPMDNTAFVAQLAQFSQLEQTQQMLGGINQLVSVQTATQTVGLLGKTVSLLNNNAYTTGVVNNVSFSGTTPALTVKPAAGADINNVERKQILDVK
;
A
#
# COMPACT_ATOMS: atom_id res chain seq x y z
N MET A 1 -25.95 -17.48 22.45
CA MET A 1 -25.42 -16.12 22.58
C MET A 1 -24.67 -15.80 21.30
N ALA A 2 -25.08 -14.72 20.65
CA ALA A 2 -24.72 -14.30 19.29
C ALA A 2 -23.36 -13.61 19.24
N LEU A 3 -22.70 -13.66 18.08
CA LEU A 3 -21.87 -12.63 17.43
C LEU A 3 -21.76 -13.05 15.94
N ASP A 4 -22.81 -12.88 15.12
CA ASP A 4 -23.07 -11.76 14.21
C ASP A 4 -21.85 -11.06 13.55
N SER A 5 -21.71 -11.36 12.25
CA SER A 5 -21.34 -10.51 11.11
C SER A 5 -20.46 -9.27 11.32
N VAL A 6 -19.22 -9.34 10.82
CA VAL A 6 -18.54 -8.17 10.23
C VAL A 6 -18.42 -8.42 8.74
N ASN A 7 -19.44 -7.98 8.01
CA ASN A 7 -19.36 -7.71 6.60
C ASN A 7 -18.43 -6.50 6.45
N THR A 8 -17.14 -6.75 6.17
CA THR A 8 -16.20 -5.71 5.75
C THR A 8 -16.71 -5.13 4.44
N VAL A 9 -17.51 -4.08 4.56
CA VAL A 9 -17.85 -3.16 3.47
C VAL A 9 -16.53 -2.61 2.95
N ASN A 10 -16.05 -3.20 1.85
CA ASN A 10 -14.94 -2.67 1.08
C ASN A 10 -15.29 -1.23 0.67
N ALA A 11 -14.70 -0.28 1.38
CA ALA A 11 -14.82 1.16 1.16
C ALA A 11 -14.04 1.60 -0.09
N THR A 12 -14.25 0.92 -1.22
CA THR A 12 -13.65 1.26 -2.53
C THR A 12 -14.67 1.87 -3.49
N SER A 13 -15.94 1.97 -3.10
CA SER A 13 -17.02 2.46 -3.98
C SER A 13 -17.32 3.96 -3.86
N ASN A 14 -16.72 4.68 -2.91
CA ASN A 14 -17.07 6.10 -2.67
C ASN A 14 -16.34 7.10 -3.59
N SER A 15 -15.19 6.73 -4.16
CA SER A 15 -14.41 7.66 -5.01
C SER A 15 -14.99 7.84 -6.41
N SER A 16 -15.69 6.85 -6.94
CA SER A 16 -16.30 6.91 -8.28
C SER A 16 -17.62 7.68 -8.33
N VAL A 17 -18.31 7.81 -7.19
CA VAL A 17 -19.62 8.48 -7.09
C VAL A 17 -19.48 10.01 -7.22
N ASN A 18 -18.40 10.59 -6.70
CA ASN A 18 -18.20 12.05 -6.69
C ASN A 18 -17.97 12.64 -8.09
N GLN A 19 -17.25 11.93 -8.97
CA GLN A 19 -16.96 12.40 -10.33
C GLN A 19 -18.19 12.38 -11.25
N GLN A 20 -19.09 11.41 -11.09
CA GLN A 20 -20.31 11.26 -11.89
C GLN A 20 -21.39 12.27 -11.47
N ASP A 21 -21.53 12.51 -10.16
CA ASP A 21 -22.41 13.55 -9.65
C ASP A 21 -21.90 14.95 -10.03
N PHE A 22 -20.58 15.15 -10.13
CA PHE A 22 -19.97 16.38 -10.61
C PHE A 22 -20.17 16.63 -12.11
N LEU A 23 -19.96 15.63 -12.98
CA LEU A 23 -20.25 15.74 -14.42
C LEU A 23 -21.73 16.04 -14.67
N ARG A 24 -22.62 15.51 -13.83
CA ARG A 24 -24.05 15.78 -13.88
C ARG A 24 -24.37 17.22 -13.50
N ILE A 25 -23.73 17.77 -12.46
CA ILE A 25 -23.86 19.19 -12.09
C ILE A 25 -23.30 20.10 -13.20
N LEU A 26 -22.17 19.72 -13.82
CA LEU A 26 -21.52 20.47 -14.91
C LEU A 26 -22.38 20.47 -16.20
N LEU A 27 -23.01 19.35 -16.55
CA LEU A 27 -23.97 19.26 -17.65
C LEU A 27 -25.27 20.04 -17.36
N THR A 28 -25.72 20.06 -16.10
CA THR A 28 -26.93 20.79 -15.69
C THR A 28 -26.73 22.31 -15.80
N GLN A 29 -25.52 22.80 -15.48
CA GLN A 29 -25.16 24.21 -15.65
C GLN A 29 -24.96 24.59 -17.13
N LEU A 30 -24.38 23.70 -17.96
CA LEU A 30 -24.28 23.91 -19.42
C LEU A 30 -25.66 24.02 -20.11
N ASN A 31 -26.67 23.32 -19.61
CA ASN A 31 -28.04 23.39 -20.14
C ASN A 31 -28.79 24.67 -19.73
N SER A 32 -28.34 25.38 -18.68
CA SER A 32 -29.10 26.48 -18.05
C SER A 32 -28.44 27.86 -18.12
N GLN A 33 -27.26 28.02 -18.73
CA GLN A 33 -26.53 29.30 -18.68
C GLN A 33 -26.87 30.22 -19.87
N ASN A 34 -27.57 31.30 -19.56
CA ASN A 34 -27.74 32.47 -20.40
C ASN A 34 -26.33 33.07 -20.74
N PRO A 35 -25.99 33.33 -22.01
CA PRO A 35 -24.62 33.51 -22.54
C PRO A 35 -23.76 34.67 -22.00
N LEU A 36 -24.25 35.50 -21.07
CA LEU A 36 -23.63 36.80 -20.78
C LEU A 36 -22.63 36.84 -19.62
N LYS A 37 -22.41 35.77 -18.83
CA LYS A 37 -21.29 35.70 -17.83
C LYS A 37 -20.74 34.27 -17.60
N PRO A 38 -19.79 33.79 -18.42
CA PRO A 38 -19.22 32.46 -18.27
C PRO A 38 -17.99 32.36 -17.33
N MET A 39 -17.51 33.44 -16.69
CA MET A 39 -16.13 33.50 -16.16
C MET A 39 -15.90 32.98 -14.73
N ASP A 40 -16.92 32.82 -13.88
CA ASP A 40 -16.71 32.42 -12.47
C ASP A 40 -16.64 30.88 -12.27
N ASN A 41 -17.44 30.14 -13.05
CA ASN A 41 -17.55 28.67 -12.90
C ASN A 41 -16.33 27.91 -13.44
N THR A 42 -15.54 28.47 -14.36
CA THR A 42 -14.35 27.80 -14.92
C THR A 42 -13.17 27.77 -13.96
N ALA A 43 -12.97 28.79 -13.13
CA ALA A 43 -11.88 28.83 -12.15
C ALA A 43 -12.07 27.79 -11.03
N PHE A 44 -13.30 27.65 -10.53
CA PHE A 44 -13.66 26.63 -9.55
C PHE A 44 -13.52 25.21 -10.09
N VAL A 45 -13.94 24.98 -11.35
CA VAL A 45 -13.77 23.69 -12.04
C VAL A 45 -12.29 23.36 -12.23
N ALA A 46 -11.44 24.33 -12.59
CA ALA A 46 -10.01 24.12 -12.71
C ALA A 46 -9.37 23.72 -11.37
N GLN A 47 -9.77 24.35 -10.27
CA GLN A 47 -9.27 24.02 -8.94
C GLN A 47 -9.74 22.63 -8.47
N LEU A 48 -10.99 22.24 -8.75
CA LEU A 48 -11.49 20.90 -8.46
C LEU A 48 -10.86 19.81 -9.32
N ALA A 49 -10.58 20.08 -10.60
CA ALA A 49 -9.83 19.17 -11.46
C ALA A 49 -8.43 18.92 -10.89
N GLN A 50 -7.78 19.98 -10.40
CA GLN A 50 -6.48 19.88 -9.72
C GLN A 50 -6.56 19.02 -8.45
N PHE A 51 -7.61 19.18 -7.64
CA PHE A 51 -7.83 18.35 -6.45
C PHE A 51 -8.13 16.89 -6.80
N SER A 52 -8.94 16.64 -7.83
CA SER A 52 -9.26 15.28 -8.29
C SER A 52 -8.02 14.56 -8.80
N GLN A 53 -7.15 15.27 -9.52
CA GLN A 53 -5.87 14.74 -9.98
C GLN A 53 -4.93 14.44 -8.81
N LEU A 54 -4.90 15.29 -7.78
CA LEU A 54 -4.13 15.03 -6.57
C LEU A 54 -4.66 13.81 -5.80
N GLU A 55 -5.98 13.67 -5.65
CA GLU A 55 -6.60 12.51 -5.02
C GLU A 55 -6.26 11.22 -5.78
N GLN A 56 -6.42 11.23 -7.10
CA GLN A 56 -6.08 10.08 -7.93
C GLN A 56 -4.58 9.73 -7.85
N THR A 57 -3.72 10.74 -7.75
CA THR A 57 -2.27 10.53 -7.51
C THR A 57 -2.04 9.88 -6.15
N GLN A 58 -2.72 10.33 -5.09
CA GLN A 58 -2.62 9.72 -3.76
C GLN A 58 -3.12 8.27 -3.74
N GLN A 59 -4.24 7.98 -4.42
CA GLN A 59 -4.74 6.61 -4.56
C GLN A 59 -3.73 5.72 -5.31
N MET A 60 -3.12 6.23 -6.38
CA MET A 60 -2.07 5.52 -7.13
C MET A 60 -0.85 5.25 -6.25
N LEU A 61 -0.37 6.23 -5.50
CA LEU A 61 0.73 6.06 -4.55
C LEU A 61 0.39 5.01 -3.48
N GLY A 62 -0.84 4.99 -2.98
CA GLY A 62 -1.34 3.93 -2.08
C GLY A 62 -1.26 2.54 -2.71
N GLY A 63 -1.71 2.40 -3.97
CA GLY A 63 -1.61 1.14 -4.73
C GLY A 63 -0.17 0.68 -4.96
N ILE A 64 0.75 1.61 -5.28
CA ILE A 64 2.17 1.30 -5.44
C ILE A 64 2.78 0.81 -4.14
N ASN A 65 2.48 1.46 -3.01
CA ASN A 65 2.95 1.01 -1.70
C ASN A 65 2.47 -0.40 -1.35
N GLN A 66 1.22 -0.72 -1.70
CA GLN A 66 0.69 -2.08 -1.52
C GLN A 66 1.42 -3.10 -2.39
N LEU A 67 1.70 -2.77 -3.66
CA LEU A 67 2.48 -3.65 -4.54
C LEU A 67 3.91 -3.87 -4.03
N VAL A 68 4.56 -2.82 -3.54
CA VAL A 68 5.90 -2.93 -2.92
C VAL A 68 5.85 -3.81 -1.68
N SER A 69 4.80 -3.68 -0.85
CA SER A 69 4.61 -4.55 0.32
C SER A 69 4.43 -6.01 -0.08
N VAL A 70 3.58 -6.31 -1.08
CA VAL A 70 3.38 -7.68 -1.60
C VAL A 70 4.66 -8.24 -2.20
N GLN A 71 5.38 -7.47 -3.00
CA GLN A 71 6.68 -7.88 -3.56
C GLN A 71 7.68 -8.15 -2.42
N THR A 72 7.65 -7.36 -1.36
CA THR A 72 8.45 -7.59 -0.15
C THR A 72 7.96 -8.80 0.62
N ALA A 73 6.66 -9.13 0.68
CA ALA A 73 6.19 -10.39 1.25
C ALA A 73 6.73 -11.59 0.44
N THR A 74 6.52 -11.58 -0.87
CA THR A 74 6.85 -12.71 -1.76
C THR A 74 8.33 -13.09 -1.71
N GLN A 75 9.27 -12.14 -1.86
CA GLN A 75 10.68 -12.54 -1.79
C GLN A 75 11.08 -12.94 -0.36
N THR A 76 10.36 -12.54 0.70
CA THR A 76 10.68 -12.92 2.09
C THR A 76 10.29 -14.36 2.34
N VAL A 77 9.10 -14.75 1.86
CA VAL A 77 8.64 -16.13 1.85
C VAL A 77 9.58 -17.00 1.01
N GLY A 78 10.09 -16.49 -0.11
CA GLY A 78 11.09 -17.20 -0.93
C GLY A 78 12.42 -17.50 -0.23
N LEU A 79 12.73 -16.80 0.87
CA LEU A 79 13.91 -17.07 1.69
C LEU A 79 13.66 -18.14 2.75
N LEU A 80 12.41 -18.55 3.00
CA LEU A 80 12.11 -19.60 3.95
C LEU A 80 12.85 -20.89 3.58
N GLY A 81 13.59 -21.45 4.53
CA GLY A 81 14.43 -22.64 4.32
C GLY A 81 15.73 -22.39 3.55
N LYS A 82 16.01 -21.17 3.07
CA LYS A 82 17.30 -20.80 2.47
C LYS A 82 18.34 -20.49 3.55
N THR A 83 19.61 -20.67 3.18
CA THR A 83 20.73 -20.23 4.02
C THR A 83 21.04 -18.79 3.70
N VAL A 84 20.92 -17.89 4.67
CA VAL A 84 21.13 -16.46 4.49
C VAL A 84 22.28 -15.97 5.34
N SER A 85 23.03 -15.02 4.81
CA SER A 85 24.03 -14.26 5.55
C SER A 85 23.42 -12.92 5.94
N LEU A 86 23.41 -12.60 7.23
CA LEU A 86 22.87 -11.36 7.76
C LEU A 86 23.90 -10.63 8.62
N LEU A 87 23.72 -9.32 8.75
CA LEU A 87 24.50 -8.50 9.67
C LEU A 87 23.72 -8.34 10.98
N ASN A 88 24.21 -8.94 12.06
CA ASN A 88 23.65 -8.78 13.40
C ASN A 88 24.70 -8.11 14.29
N ASN A 89 24.39 -6.95 14.87
CA ASN A 89 25.31 -6.21 15.76
C ASN A 89 26.74 -6.09 15.20
N ASN A 90 26.86 -5.73 13.91
CA ASN A 90 28.12 -5.60 13.17
C ASN A 90 28.93 -6.90 12.97
N ALA A 91 28.36 -8.06 13.30
CA ALA A 91 28.93 -9.38 13.02
C ALA A 91 28.15 -10.09 11.91
N TYR A 92 28.88 -10.68 10.97
CA TYR A 92 28.29 -11.53 9.93
C TYR A 92 27.86 -12.85 10.55
N THR A 93 26.57 -13.14 10.48
CA THR A 93 26.01 -14.41 10.95
C THR A 93 25.35 -15.13 9.79
N THR A 94 25.67 -16.42 9.63
CA THR A 94 25.03 -17.28 8.63
C THR A 94 24.05 -18.20 9.35
N GLY A 95 22.84 -18.35 8.80
CA GLY A 95 21.83 -19.23 9.35
C GLY A 95 20.74 -19.58 8.34
N VAL A 96 19.92 -20.56 8.71
CA VAL A 96 18.77 -20.98 7.91
C VAL A 96 17.55 -20.20 8.36
N VAL A 97 16.78 -19.68 7.41
CA VAL A 97 15.48 -19.06 7.73
C VAL A 97 14.50 -20.16 8.13
N ASN A 98 14.06 -20.14 9.39
CA ASN A 98 13.16 -21.16 9.93
C ASN A 98 11.69 -20.74 9.88
N ASN A 99 11.41 -19.44 10.02
CA ASN A 99 10.04 -18.93 10.05
C ASN A 99 9.93 -17.55 9.38
N VAL A 100 8.74 -17.24 8.87
CA VAL A 100 8.34 -15.92 8.40
C VAL A 100 7.07 -15.52 9.15
N SER A 101 7.14 -14.40 9.87
CA SER A 101 6.02 -13.81 10.59
C SER A 101 5.54 -12.54 9.90
N PHE A 102 4.22 -12.39 9.79
CA PHE A 102 3.57 -11.18 9.28
C PHE A 102 3.01 -10.36 10.45
N SER A 103 3.89 -9.92 11.36
CA SER A 103 3.51 -9.11 12.51
C SER A 103 3.63 -7.62 12.18
N GLY A 104 2.83 -7.13 11.23
CA GLY A 104 2.83 -5.72 10.80
C GLY A 104 2.72 -5.52 9.29
N THR A 105 3.09 -4.32 8.82
CA THR A 105 3.12 -3.96 7.38
C THR A 105 4.33 -4.51 6.63
N THR A 106 5.36 -4.94 7.36
CA THR A 106 6.57 -5.56 6.83
C THR A 106 6.71 -7.00 7.37
N PRO A 107 7.05 -7.97 6.51
CA PRO A 107 7.30 -9.34 6.94
C PRO A 107 8.64 -9.43 7.68
N ALA A 108 8.67 -10.18 8.77
CA ALA A 108 9.85 -10.44 9.58
C ALA A 108 10.23 -11.92 9.52
N LEU A 109 11.54 -12.20 9.50
CA LEU A 109 12.11 -13.54 9.45
C LEU A 109 12.67 -13.94 10.81
N THR A 110 12.61 -15.23 11.11
CA THR A 110 13.40 -15.85 12.18
C THR A 110 14.50 -16.69 11.54
N VAL A 111 15.75 -16.35 11.84
CA VAL A 111 16.93 -17.03 11.32
C VAL A 111 17.56 -17.86 12.43
N LYS A 112 17.76 -19.14 12.15
CA LYS A 112 18.45 -20.09 13.03
C LYS A 112 19.90 -20.26 12.58
N PRO A 113 20.88 -19.67 13.28
CA PRO A 113 22.29 -19.88 12.98
C PRO A 113 22.73 -21.30 13.36
N ALA A 114 23.81 -21.79 12.73
CA ALA A 114 24.40 -23.10 13.03
C ALA A 114 25.03 -23.17 14.44
N ALA A 115 25.40 -22.01 14.99
CA ALA A 115 25.85 -21.84 16.37
C ALA A 115 25.20 -20.55 16.94
N GLY A 116 24.39 -20.67 17.98
CA GLY A 116 23.75 -19.54 18.65
C GLY A 116 22.24 -19.68 18.87
N ALA A 117 21.65 -18.65 19.47
CA ALA A 117 20.20 -18.54 19.64
C ALA A 117 19.53 -18.06 18.35
N ASP A 118 18.24 -18.38 18.19
CA ASP A 118 17.45 -17.94 17.04
C ASP A 118 17.34 -16.41 17.01
N ILE A 119 17.65 -15.82 15.85
CA ILE A 119 17.58 -14.38 15.62
C ILE A 119 16.17 -14.06 15.12
N ASN A 120 15.38 -13.43 15.98
CA ASN A 120 14.02 -13.02 15.66
C ASN A 120 13.98 -11.62 15.04
N ASN A 121 12.87 -11.32 14.37
CA ASN A 121 12.58 -10.01 13.80
C ASN A 121 13.63 -9.52 12.79
N VAL A 122 14.20 -10.43 12.00
CA VAL A 122 15.14 -10.09 10.92
C VAL A 122 14.34 -9.59 9.74
N GLU A 123 14.63 -8.40 9.26
CA GLU A 123 14.03 -7.88 8.04
C GLU A 123 14.88 -8.25 6.81
N ARG A 124 14.24 -8.31 5.63
CA ARG A 124 14.94 -8.50 4.34
C ARG A 124 16.12 -7.55 4.14
N LYS A 125 16.01 -6.30 4.60
CA LYS A 125 17.07 -5.27 4.46
C LYS A 125 18.38 -5.63 5.17
N GLN A 126 18.34 -6.57 6.13
CA GLN A 126 19.50 -7.01 6.90
C GLN A 126 20.18 -8.24 6.28
N ILE A 127 19.55 -8.86 5.28
CA ILE A 127 20.10 -10.01 4.56
C ILE A 127 21.02 -9.48 3.46
N LEU A 128 22.27 -9.91 3.51
CA LEU A 128 23.34 -9.49 2.61
C LEU A 128 23.51 -10.44 1.43
N ASP A 129 23.32 -11.74 1.67
CA ASP A 129 23.51 -12.79 0.66
C ASP A 129 22.61 -13.99 0.95
N VAL A 130 22.24 -14.71 -0.12
CA VAL A 130 21.38 -15.90 -0.08
C VAL A 130 22.09 -17.04 -0.81
N LYS A 131 22.36 -18.14 -0.09
CA LYS A 131 22.91 -19.38 -0.63
C LYS A 131 21.83 -20.43 -0.91
#